data_AF-A0A530M0G3-F1
#
_entry.id   AF-A0A530M0G3-F1
#
_cell.length_a   1.000
_cell.length_b   1.000
_cell.length_c   1.000
_cell.angle_alpha   90.00
_cell.angle_beta   90.00
_cell.angle_gamma   90.00
#
_symmetry.space_group_name_H-M   'P 1'
#
loop_
_entity.id
_entity.type
_entity.pdbx_description
1 polymer ?
#
loop_
_entity_poly.entity_id
_entity_poly.type
_entity_poly.pdbx_seq_one_letter_code
_entity_poly.pdbx_strand_id
1 'polypeptide(L)'
;VLGGLGLLAAFPLAFAIIIPAVYFPILLMLLALVFRGVAFEFRFRDVEHKTFWDHGFCYGSAIATFAQGVVLGAFIQGFEVAGRQFSGGSFDFLTPFSLLIGFALLFGYGLLGAGWLILKTEGVVQAAARRQGRVCLVGVLIGIGIVSIWTPFMSQAIAARWFAWPNILMLAPVPVATAAVAFFTWRALESSSETKPFIGAVGLFVLSYVGIAISLFPMIVPYHFTLWESASSERTQAFLLVGTLVLLPVILMYTGWSYWVFRGKVRADIGYH
;
A
#
# COMPACT_ATOMS: atom_id res chain seq x y z
N VAL A 1 10.14 3.83 -6.67
CA VAL A 1 10.92 4.64 -7.64
C VAL A 1 10.09 5.82 -8.17
N LEU A 2 9.04 5.60 -8.97
CA LEU A 2 8.22 6.69 -9.53
C LEU A 2 7.65 7.63 -8.45
N GLY A 3 7.10 7.10 -7.36
CA GLY A 3 6.59 7.94 -6.26
C GLY A 3 7.67 8.81 -5.61
N GLY A 4 8.88 8.28 -5.38
CA GLY A 4 9.98 9.04 -4.79
C GLY A 4 10.54 10.13 -5.70
N LEU A 5 10.72 9.82 -6.99
CA LEU A 5 11.14 10.81 -8.00
C LEU A 5 10.06 11.85 -8.25
N GLY A 6 8.79 11.45 -8.26
CA GLY A 6 7.64 12.35 -8.37
C GLY A 6 7.57 13.31 -7.18
N LEU A 7 7.80 12.81 -5.96
CA LEU A 7 7.88 13.64 -4.77
C LEU A 7 9.03 14.65 -4.86
N LEU A 8 10.23 14.22 -5.26
CA LEU A 8 11.38 15.11 -5.45
C LEU A 8 11.08 16.23 -6.43
N ALA A 9 10.52 15.87 -7.58
CA ALA A 9 10.33 16.79 -8.69
C ALA A 9 9.13 17.74 -8.44
N ALA A 10 8.02 17.21 -7.92
CA ALA A 10 6.81 18.00 -7.69
C ALA A 10 6.85 18.78 -6.37
N PHE A 11 7.41 18.18 -5.30
CA PHE A 11 7.38 18.70 -3.93
C PHE A 11 8.75 18.57 -3.24
N PRO A 12 9.76 19.37 -3.65
CA PRO A 12 11.13 19.21 -3.17
C PRO A 12 11.28 19.39 -1.66
N LEU A 13 10.50 20.28 -1.03
CA LEU A 13 10.50 20.47 0.41
C LEU A 13 10.00 19.23 1.15
N ALA A 14 8.90 18.64 0.67
CA ALA A 14 8.35 17.42 1.25
C ALA A 14 9.34 16.26 1.10
N PHE A 15 10.00 16.15 -0.06
CA PHE A 15 11.06 15.15 -0.27
C PHE A 15 12.21 15.31 0.73
N ALA A 16 12.69 16.53 0.96
CA ALA A 16 13.80 16.82 1.86
C ALA A 16 13.51 16.51 3.33
N ILE A 17 12.22 16.45 3.73
CA ILE A 17 11.81 16.10 5.09
C ILE A 17 11.47 14.61 5.20
N ILE A 18 10.65 14.10 4.28
CA ILE A 18 10.11 12.74 4.36
C ILE A 18 11.20 11.69 4.15
N ILE A 19 12.06 11.87 3.14
CA ILE A 19 13.04 10.84 2.78
C ILE A 19 14.06 10.58 3.90
N PRO A 20 14.66 11.61 4.55
CA PRO A 20 15.50 11.38 5.71
C PRO A 20 14.75 10.71 6.87
N ALA A 21 13.50 11.12 7.13
CA ALA A 21 12.71 10.57 8.23
C ALA A 21 12.41 9.07 8.08
N VAL A 22 12.22 8.61 6.84
CA VAL A 22 11.94 7.20 6.54
C VAL A 22 13.11 6.49 5.85
N TYR A 23 14.33 7.01 6.02
CA TYR A 23 15.54 6.47 5.37
C TYR A 23 15.74 4.98 5.67
N PHE A 24 15.70 4.59 6.95
CA PHE A 24 15.91 3.20 7.37
C PHE A 24 14.84 2.24 6.84
N PRO A 25 13.52 2.53 6.96
CA PRO A 25 12.48 1.73 6.32
C PRO A 25 12.68 1.57 4.81
N ILE A 26 13.02 2.65 4.09
CA ILE A 26 13.26 2.58 2.63
C ILE A 26 14.48 1.71 2.33
N LEU A 27 15.59 1.87 3.07
CA LEU A 27 16.80 1.07 2.88
C LEU A 27 16.51 -0.42 3.07
N LEU A 28 15.81 -0.77 4.15
CA LEU A 28 15.42 -2.14 4.46
C LEU A 28 14.44 -2.71 3.42
N MET A 29 13.51 -1.90 2.93
CA MET A 29 12.64 -2.26 1.81
C MET A 29 13.44 -2.56 0.54
N LEU A 30 14.40 -1.72 0.17
CA LEU A 30 15.23 -1.92 -1.03
C LEU A 30 16.08 -3.19 -0.91
N LEU A 31 16.72 -3.42 0.24
CA LEU A 31 17.49 -4.64 0.48
C LEU A 31 16.60 -5.89 0.38
N ALA A 32 15.40 -5.85 0.95
CA ALA A 32 14.44 -6.94 0.89
C ALA A 32 13.94 -7.21 -0.55
N LEU A 33 13.76 -6.16 -1.36
CA LEU A 33 13.40 -6.29 -2.77
C LEU A 33 14.53 -6.91 -3.61
N VAL A 34 15.79 -6.53 -3.34
CA VAL A 34 16.97 -7.14 -3.97
C VAL A 34 17.03 -8.63 -3.60
N PHE A 35 16.92 -8.95 -2.32
CA PHE A 35 16.95 -10.32 -1.85
C PHE A 35 15.83 -11.17 -2.43
N ARG A 36 14.61 -10.63 -2.56
CA ARG A 36 13.50 -11.29 -3.25
C ARG A 36 13.82 -11.62 -4.71
N GLY A 37 14.46 -10.70 -5.43
CA GLY A 37 14.87 -10.90 -6.83
C GLY A 37 15.94 -11.98 -6.97
N VAL A 38 16.95 -11.95 -6.11
CA VAL A 38 18.01 -12.97 -6.05
C VAL A 38 17.40 -14.33 -5.73
N ALA A 39 16.55 -14.43 -4.72
CA ALA A 39 15.91 -15.68 -4.34
C ALA A 39 15.08 -16.30 -5.48
N PHE A 40 14.41 -15.48 -6.29
CA PHE A 40 13.65 -15.97 -7.44
C PHE A 40 14.56 -16.59 -8.53
N GLU A 41 15.68 -15.95 -8.85
CA GLU A 41 16.63 -16.44 -9.86
C GLU A 41 17.37 -17.70 -9.37
N PHE A 42 17.83 -17.70 -8.12
CA PHE A 42 18.60 -18.81 -7.54
C PHE A 42 17.76 -20.05 -7.24
N ARG A 43 16.44 -19.89 -7.03
CA ARG A 43 15.51 -21.03 -6.86
C ARG A 43 15.61 -22.07 -7.98
N PHE A 44 15.86 -21.63 -9.22
CA PHE A 44 15.97 -22.52 -10.38
C PHE A 44 17.39 -23.04 -10.61
N ARG A 45 18.41 -22.35 -10.11
CA ARG A 45 19.82 -22.68 -10.32
C ARG A 45 20.40 -23.58 -9.23
N ASP A 46 19.88 -23.51 -8.01
CA ASP A 46 20.34 -24.25 -6.85
C ASP A 46 19.18 -25.08 -6.26
N VAL A 47 18.93 -26.23 -6.90
CA VAL A 47 17.81 -27.12 -6.56
C VAL A 47 17.97 -27.75 -5.17
N GLU A 48 19.22 -27.94 -4.72
CA GLU A 48 19.53 -28.53 -3.40
C GLU A 48 19.08 -27.63 -2.24
N HIS A 49 19.13 -26.30 -2.41
CA HIS A 49 18.72 -25.34 -1.38
C HIS A 49 17.39 -24.63 -1.68
N LYS A 50 16.51 -25.24 -2.48
CA LYS A 50 15.23 -24.64 -2.90
C LYS A 50 14.39 -24.13 -1.73
N THR A 51 14.34 -24.84 -0.60
CA THR A 51 13.57 -24.42 0.60
C THR A 51 14.14 -23.15 1.24
N PHE A 52 15.47 -22.99 1.24
CA PHE A 52 16.11 -21.77 1.73
C PHE A 52 15.74 -20.57 0.86
N TRP A 53 15.77 -20.73 -0.46
CA TRP A 53 15.38 -19.69 -1.41
C TRP A 53 13.87 -19.39 -1.37
N ASP A 54 13.02 -20.38 -1.15
CA ASP A 54 11.56 -20.20 -0.96
C ASP A 54 11.27 -19.37 0.30
N HIS A 55 11.94 -19.66 1.42
CA HIS A 55 11.88 -18.84 2.61
C HIS A 55 12.43 -17.43 2.35
N GLY A 56 13.53 -17.31 1.62
CA GLY A 56 14.13 -16.02 1.30
C GLY A 56 13.19 -15.13 0.47
N PHE A 57 12.49 -15.70 -0.50
CA PHE A 57 11.46 -15.02 -1.27
C PHE A 57 10.28 -14.56 -0.39
N CYS A 58 9.84 -15.42 0.54
CA CYS A 58 8.75 -15.13 1.47
C CYS A 58 9.12 -13.99 2.43
N TYR A 59 10.24 -14.12 3.15
CA TYR A 59 10.69 -13.11 4.10
C TYR A 59 11.08 -11.81 3.41
N GLY A 60 11.73 -11.84 2.25
CA GLY A 60 12.01 -10.63 1.47
C GLY A 60 10.73 -9.88 1.07
N SER A 61 9.70 -10.60 0.65
CA SER A 61 8.40 -10.00 0.31
C SER A 61 7.67 -9.44 1.54
N ALA A 62 7.71 -10.16 2.66
CA ALA A 62 7.12 -9.72 3.92
C ALA A 62 7.83 -8.48 4.47
N ILE A 63 9.16 -8.49 4.53
CA ILE A 63 9.96 -7.38 5.03
C ILE A 63 9.76 -6.13 4.18
N ALA A 64 9.75 -6.26 2.84
CA ALA A 64 9.49 -5.12 1.95
C ALA A 64 8.10 -4.52 2.17
N THR A 65 7.07 -5.37 2.30
CA THR A 65 5.68 -4.93 2.54
C THR A 65 5.54 -4.26 3.91
N PHE A 66 6.15 -4.87 4.94
CA PHE A 66 6.13 -4.34 6.30
C PHE A 66 6.80 -2.96 6.36
N ALA A 67 7.99 -2.82 5.76
CA ALA A 67 8.70 -1.57 5.67
C ALA A 67 7.87 -0.48 4.97
N GLN A 68 7.18 -0.84 3.88
CA GLN A 68 6.29 0.09 3.19
C GLN A 68 5.12 0.55 4.08
N GLY A 69 4.55 -0.36 4.89
CA GLY A 69 3.51 0.00 5.86
C GLY A 69 4.05 0.89 6.98
N VAL A 70 5.27 0.64 7.45
CA VAL A 70 5.96 1.51 8.43
C VAL A 70 6.17 2.92 7.86
N VAL A 71 6.59 3.05 6.60
CA VAL A 71 6.69 4.36 5.91
C VAL A 71 5.35 5.08 5.91
N LEU A 72 4.26 4.37 5.56
CA LEU A 72 2.92 4.95 5.54
C LEU A 72 2.43 5.36 6.93
N GLY A 73 2.69 4.56 7.96
CA GLY A 73 2.32 4.86 9.34
C GLY A 73 3.09 6.06 9.89
N ALA A 74 4.40 6.12 9.66
CA ALA A 74 5.23 7.25 10.06
C ALA A 74 4.77 8.53 9.34
N PHE A 75 4.42 8.42 8.06
CA PHE A 75 3.83 9.52 7.31
C PHE A 75 2.53 10.04 7.92
N ILE A 76 1.57 9.17 8.27
CA ILE A 76 0.29 9.57 8.88
C ILE A 76 0.50 10.20 10.27
N GLN A 77 1.45 9.67 11.04
CA GLN A 77 1.80 10.19 12.36
C GLN A 77 2.42 11.59 12.31
N GLY A 78 3.08 11.94 11.19
CA GLY A 78 3.83 13.17 11.05
C GLY A 78 5.27 13.01 11.53
N PHE A 79 6.08 14.02 11.25
CA PHE A 79 7.52 14.03 11.52
C PHE A 79 7.87 15.27 12.34
N GLU A 80 8.89 15.17 13.20
CA GLU A 80 9.43 16.37 13.84
C GLU A 80 10.24 17.21 12.85
N VAL A 81 9.83 18.47 12.69
CA VAL A 81 10.44 19.42 11.77
C VAL A 81 10.92 20.65 12.53
N ALA A 82 12.21 20.96 12.41
CA ALA A 82 12.78 22.24 12.84
C ALA A 82 13.02 23.12 11.61
N GLY A 83 12.23 24.19 11.47
CA GLY A 83 12.31 25.10 10.32
C GLY A 83 11.84 24.42 9.03
N ARG A 84 12.78 24.05 8.15
CA ARG A 84 12.51 23.40 6.84
C ARG A 84 13.27 22.08 6.68
N GLN A 85 13.79 21.53 7.77
CA GLN A 85 14.55 20.27 7.77
C GLN A 85 13.96 19.32 8.81
N PHE A 86 14.12 18.03 8.54
CA PHE A 86 13.82 16.99 9.51
C PHE A 86 14.77 17.12 10.70
N SER A 87 14.22 17.21 11.92
CA SER A 87 14.98 17.32 13.17
C SER A 87 14.84 16.12 14.09
N GLY A 88 14.02 15.14 13.71
CA GLY A 88 13.78 13.94 14.50
C GLY A 88 14.98 12.98 14.54
N GLY A 89 14.89 12.01 15.45
CA GLY A 89 15.89 10.95 15.58
C GLY A 89 15.84 9.92 14.44
N SER A 90 16.93 9.18 14.24
CA SER A 90 17.02 8.12 13.24
C SER A 90 16.00 6.98 13.39
N PHE A 91 15.46 6.79 14.60
CA PHE A 91 14.47 5.74 14.92
C PHE A 91 13.07 6.31 15.18
N ASP A 92 12.81 7.57 14.85
CA ASP A 92 11.51 8.21 15.08
C ASP A 92 10.38 7.55 14.26
N PHE A 93 10.72 6.85 13.19
CA PHE A 93 9.78 6.00 12.44
C PHE A 93 9.27 4.79 13.23
N LEU A 94 9.96 4.37 14.30
CA LEU A 94 9.70 3.13 15.03
C LEU A 94 8.64 3.33 16.13
N THR A 95 7.46 3.75 15.72
CA THR A 95 6.34 3.97 16.64
C THR A 95 5.40 2.77 16.67
N PRO A 96 4.69 2.52 17.79
CA PRO A 96 3.69 1.44 17.85
C PRO A 96 2.67 1.55 16.73
N PHE A 97 2.24 2.78 16.40
CA PHE A 97 1.33 3.05 15.29
C PHE A 97 1.95 2.61 13.95
N SER A 98 3.17 3.03 13.62
CA SER A 98 3.83 2.69 12.35
C SER A 98 4.04 1.19 12.19
N LEU A 99 4.41 0.49 13.26
CA LEU A 99 4.56 -0.97 13.26
C LEU A 99 3.21 -1.67 13.02
N LEU A 100 2.13 -1.19 13.65
CA LEU A 100 0.78 -1.71 13.42
C LEU A 100 0.33 -1.52 11.97
N ILE A 101 0.61 -0.38 11.34
CA ILE A 101 0.35 -0.18 9.90
C ILE A 101 1.19 -1.14 9.06
N GLY A 102 2.46 -1.35 9.42
CA GLY A 102 3.32 -2.37 8.84
C GLY A 102 2.66 -3.74 8.80
N PHE A 103 2.15 -4.21 9.94
CA PHE A 103 1.45 -5.49 10.04
C PHE A 103 0.11 -5.49 9.28
N ALA A 104 -0.68 -4.43 9.35
CA ALA A 104 -1.93 -4.30 8.62
C ALA A 104 -1.71 -4.41 7.10
N LEU A 105 -0.62 -3.81 6.59
CA LEU A 105 -0.29 -3.86 5.17
C LEU A 105 0.10 -5.27 4.70
N LEU A 106 0.72 -6.08 5.57
CA LEU A 106 0.99 -7.50 5.26
C LEU A 106 -0.31 -8.27 5.00
N PHE A 107 -1.33 -8.08 5.84
CA PHE A 107 -2.63 -8.68 5.63
C PHE A 107 -3.32 -8.12 4.39
N GLY A 108 -3.17 -6.82 4.12
CA GLY A 108 -3.70 -6.19 2.91
C GLY A 108 -3.12 -6.78 1.63
N TYR A 109 -1.80 -6.84 1.51
CA TYR A 109 -1.16 -7.44 0.33
C TYR A 109 -1.40 -8.94 0.26
N GLY A 110 -1.50 -9.62 1.41
CA GLY A 110 -1.97 -11.00 1.49
C GLY A 110 -3.38 -11.19 0.93
N LEU A 111 -4.31 -10.27 1.20
CA LEU A 111 -5.68 -10.31 0.67
C LEU A 111 -5.70 -10.09 -0.84
N LEU A 112 -4.94 -9.11 -1.36
CA LEU A 112 -4.80 -8.88 -2.80
C LEU A 112 -4.17 -10.10 -3.49
N GLY A 113 -3.13 -10.69 -2.90
CA GLY A 113 -2.49 -11.91 -3.38
C GLY A 113 -3.44 -13.10 -3.38
N ALA A 114 -4.23 -13.28 -2.32
CA ALA A 114 -5.25 -14.32 -2.24
C ALA A 114 -6.33 -14.14 -3.32
N GLY A 115 -6.84 -12.91 -3.51
CA GLY A 115 -7.79 -12.59 -4.57
C GLY A 115 -7.22 -12.88 -5.97
N TRP A 116 -5.95 -12.56 -6.19
CA TRP A 116 -5.26 -12.87 -7.44
C TRP A 116 -5.09 -14.39 -7.66
N LEU A 117 -4.72 -15.14 -6.62
CA LEU A 117 -4.62 -16.59 -6.69
C LEU A 117 -5.98 -17.24 -6.98
N ILE A 118 -7.06 -16.75 -6.37
CA ILE A 118 -8.42 -17.25 -6.63
C ILE A 118 -8.81 -17.09 -8.11
N LEU A 119 -8.41 -15.98 -8.73
CA LEU A 119 -8.62 -15.71 -10.16
C LEU A 119 -7.79 -16.61 -11.08
N LYS A 120 -6.57 -16.97 -10.67
CA LYS A 120 -5.58 -17.64 -11.53
C LYS A 120 -5.44 -19.14 -11.32
N THR A 121 -5.96 -19.67 -10.22
CA THR A 121 -5.79 -21.08 -9.82
C THR A 121 -7.14 -21.79 -9.67
N GLU A 122 -7.11 -23.13 -9.69
CA GLU A 122 -8.28 -24.00 -9.54
C GLU A 122 -8.02 -25.09 -8.48
N GLY A 123 -9.09 -25.75 -8.02
CA GLY A 123 -9.00 -26.89 -7.11
C GLY A 123 -8.45 -26.54 -5.72
N VAL A 124 -7.50 -27.36 -5.23
CA VAL A 124 -6.98 -27.28 -3.85
C VAL A 124 -6.27 -25.97 -3.54
N VAL A 125 -5.55 -25.41 -4.52
CA VAL A 125 -4.83 -24.13 -4.36
C VAL A 125 -5.81 -22.98 -4.25
N GLN A 126 -6.88 -23.01 -5.05
CA GLN A 126 -7.95 -22.00 -5.00
C GLN A 126 -8.67 -22.03 -3.64
N ALA A 127 -8.98 -23.23 -3.12
CA ALA A 127 -9.59 -23.40 -1.81
C ALA A 127 -8.69 -22.90 -0.67
N ALA A 128 -7.38 -23.18 -0.74
CA ALA A 128 -6.40 -22.66 0.21
C ALA A 128 -6.31 -21.13 0.17
N ALA A 129 -6.29 -20.53 -1.03
CA ALA A 129 -6.29 -19.09 -1.22
C ALA A 129 -7.55 -18.43 -0.63
N ARG A 130 -8.73 -19.03 -0.77
CA ARG A 130 -9.98 -18.56 -0.11
C ARG A 130 -9.89 -18.59 1.40
N ARG A 131 -9.34 -19.67 1.98
CA ARG A 131 -9.15 -19.78 3.44
C ARG A 131 -8.20 -18.70 3.96
N GLN A 132 -7.05 -18.54 3.31
CA GLN A 132 -6.07 -17.52 3.70
C GLN A 132 -6.61 -16.10 3.47
N GLY A 133 -7.34 -15.89 2.38
CA GLY A 133 -8.00 -14.62 2.07
C GLY A 133 -8.96 -14.16 3.17
N ARG A 134 -9.70 -15.09 3.82
CA ARG A 134 -10.55 -14.74 4.97
C ARG A 134 -9.75 -14.26 6.17
N VAL A 135 -8.64 -14.94 6.50
CA VAL A 135 -7.74 -14.52 7.60
C VAL A 135 -7.15 -13.14 7.30
N CYS A 136 -6.70 -12.92 6.05
CA CYS A 136 -6.19 -11.64 5.61
C CYS A 136 -7.26 -10.53 5.65
N LEU A 137 -8.51 -10.84 5.27
CA LEU A 137 -9.61 -9.87 5.34
C LEU A 137 -9.89 -9.43 6.79
N VAL A 138 -9.91 -10.37 7.75
CA VAL A 138 -10.03 -10.02 9.18
C VAL A 138 -8.87 -9.12 9.61
N GLY A 139 -7.64 -9.47 9.24
CA GLY A 139 -6.46 -8.65 9.54
C GLY A 139 -6.56 -7.22 8.97
N VAL A 140 -7.04 -7.07 7.73
CA VAL A 140 -7.29 -5.77 7.11
C VAL A 140 -8.36 -4.99 7.85
N LEU A 141 -9.46 -5.64 8.24
CA LEU A 141 -10.55 -4.98 8.97
C LEU A 141 -10.11 -4.50 10.36
N ILE A 142 -9.30 -5.31 11.06
CA ILE A 142 -8.68 -4.90 12.31
C ILE A 142 -7.76 -3.69 12.07
N GLY A 143 -6.93 -3.72 11.02
CA GLY A 143 -6.07 -2.60 10.65
C GLY A 143 -6.85 -1.31 10.38
N ILE A 144 -7.91 -1.38 9.58
CA ILE A 144 -8.80 -0.25 9.28
C ILE A 144 -9.45 0.27 10.57
N GLY A 145 -9.94 -0.63 11.43
CA GLY A 145 -10.54 -0.26 12.72
C GLY A 145 -9.55 0.46 13.63
N ILE A 146 -8.34 -0.07 13.77
CA ILE A 146 -7.25 0.55 14.55
C ILE A 146 -6.95 1.96 14.01
N VAL A 147 -6.76 2.13 12.70
CA VAL A 147 -6.49 3.45 12.11
C VAL A 147 -7.63 4.42 12.34
N SER A 148 -8.87 3.96 12.15
CA SER A 148 -10.07 4.79 12.28
C SER A 148 -10.28 5.29 13.71
N ILE A 149 -9.88 4.50 14.70
CA ILE A 149 -9.95 4.87 16.11
C ILE A 149 -8.75 5.73 16.50
N TRP A 150 -7.54 5.33 16.10
CA TRP A 150 -6.30 5.94 16.56
C TRP A 150 -6.06 7.33 15.94
N THR A 151 -6.36 7.53 14.66
CA THR A 151 -6.06 8.80 13.96
C THR A 151 -6.81 10.02 14.52
N PRO A 152 -8.10 9.94 14.91
CA PRO A 152 -8.77 11.04 15.61
C PRO A 152 -8.20 11.35 16.99
N PHE A 153 -7.69 10.35 17.73
CA PHE A 153 -7.05 10.58 19.03
C PHE A 153 -5.69 11.26 18.88
N MET A 154 -4.98 11.04 17.78
CA MET A 154 -3.69 11.70 17.52
C MET A 154 -3.84 13.18 17.15
N SER A 155 -4.93 13.54 16.47
CA SER A 155 -5.12 14.93 16.03
C SER A 155 -6.57 15.37 16.18
N GLN A 156 -6.78 16.40 17.01
CA GLN A 156 -8.07 17.07 17.14
C GLN A 156 -8.55 17.65 15.81
N ALA A 157 -7.65 18.03 14.89
CA ALA A 157 -8.02 18.51 13.57
C ALA A 157 -8.64 17.38 12.71
N ILE A 158 -8.09 16.16 12.79
CA ILE A 158 -8.66 14.98 12.12
C ILE A 158 -10.01 14.62 12.76
N ALA A 159 -10.09 14.64 14.10
CA ALA A 159 -11.35 14.41 14.81
C ALA A 159 -12.44 15.42 14.41
N ALA A 160 -12.11 16.72 14.35
CA ALA A 160 -13.04 17.74 13.91
C ALA A 160 -13.47 17.54 12.45
N ARG A 161 -12.57 17.12 11.56
CA ARG A 161 -12.93 16.82 10.16
C ARG A 161 -13.94 15.70 10.05
N TRP A 162 -13.76 14.61 10.79
CA TRP A 162 -14.61 13.43 10.68
C TRP A 162 -15.89 13.51 11.51
N PHE A 163 -15.87 14.14 12.67
CA PHE A 163 -16.97 14.10 13.63
C PHE A 163 -17.72 15.44 13.79
N ALA A 164 -17.19 16.56 13.32
CA ALA A 164 -17.92 17.83 13.41
C ALA A 164 -19.10 17.87 12.42
N TRP A 165 -20.15 18.58 12.81
CA TRP A 165 -21.27 18.87 11.93
C TRP A 165 -20.91 19.99 10.95
N PRO A 166 -21.22 19.89 9.63
CA PRO A 166 -21.96 18.84 8.92
C PRO A 166 -21.07 17.75 8.29
N ASN A 167 -19.75 17.82 8.47
CA ASN A 167 -18.78 16.95 7.81
C ASN A 167 -19.04 15.46 8.08
N ILE A 168 -19.55 15.12 9.27
CA ILE A 168 -19.93 13.74 9.61
C ILE A 168 -20.90 13.14 8.59
N LEU A 169 -21.89 13.90 8.11
CA LEU A 169 -22.87 13.41 7.13
C LEU A 169 -22.24 13.28 5.74
N MET A 170 -21.36 14.22 5.39
CA MET A 170 -20.67 14.23 4.09
C MET A 170 -19.62 13.12 3.98
N LEU A 171 -18.97 12.76 5.10
CA LEU A 171 -17.88 11.77 5.14
C LEU A 171 -18.34 10.37 5.57
N ALA A 172 -19.51 10.23 6.22
CA ALA A 172 -20.12 8.95 6.55
C ALA A 172 -20.24 7.94 5.38
N PRO A 173 -20.41 8.34 4.11
CA PRO A 173 -20.40 7.38 3.00
C PRO A 173 -19.11 6.56 2.90
N VAL A 174 -17.96 7.08 3.32
CA VAL A 174 -16.67 6.37 3.24
C VAL A 174 -16.61 5.14 4.17
N PRO A 175 -16.84 5.26 5.50
CA PRO A 175 -16.86 4.10 6.39
C PRO A 175 -18.02 3.15 6.08
N VAL A 176 -19.19 3.66 5.67
CA VAL A 176 -20.33 2.82 5.27
C VAL A 176 -19.99 2.02 4.00
N ALA A 177 -19.40 2.64 2.99
CA ALA A 177 -18.93 1.94 1.80
C ALA A 177 -17.85 0.92 2.14
N THR A 178 -16.93 1.24 3.06
CA THR A 178 -15.88 0.31 3.52
C THR A 178 -16.48 -0.93 4.17
N ALA A 179 -17.45 -0.76 5.06
CA ALA A 179 -18.17 -1.86 5.69
C ALA A 179 -18.96 -2.69 4.67
N ALA A 180 -19.63 -2.04 3.71
CA ALA A 180 -20.35 -2.72 2.64
C ALA A 180 -19.40 -3.55 1.75
N VAL A 181 -18.29 -2.97 1.28
CA VAL A 181 -17.30 -3.67 0.46
C VAL A 181 -16.67 -4.82 1.23
N ALA A 182 -16.38 -4.64 2.52
CA ALA A 182 -15.87 -5.71 3.38
C ALA A 182 -16.85 -6.88 3.47
N PHE A 183 -18.13 -6.58 3.69
CA PHE A 183 -19.18 -7.59 3.77
C PHE A 183 -19.36 -8.34 2.45
N PHE A 184 -19.37 -7.63 1.32
CA PHE A 184 -19.44 -8.26 0.00
C PHE A 184 -18.19 -9.09 -0.29
N THR A 185 -17.00 -8.65 0.15
CA THR A 185 -15.74 -9.40 0.00
C THR A 185 -15.77 -10.69 0.82
N TRP A 186 -16.28 -10.63 2.06
CA TRP A 186 -16.47 -11.80 2.91
C TRP A 186 -17.36 -12.84 2.24
N ARG A 187 -18.55 -12.42 1.77
CA ARG A 187 -19.48 -13.29 1.04
C ARG A 187 -18.89 -13.82 -0.26
N ALA A 188 -18.12 -12.99 -0.97
CA ALA A 188 -17.46 -13.41 -2.20
C ALA A 188 -16.43 -14.52 -1.96
N LEU A 189 -15.68 -14.46 -0.85
CA LEU A 189 -14.71 -15.49 -0.46
C LEU A 189 -15.37 -16.84 -0.14
N GLU A 190 -16.60 -16.82 0.37
CA GLU A 190 -17.41 -18.04 0.63
C GLU A 190 -18.14 -18.57 -0.62
N SER A 191 -18.48 -17.69 -1.56
CA SER A 191 -19.17 -18.05 -2.80
C SER A 191 -18.24 -18.68 -3.85
N SER A 192 -18.78 -19.28 -4.91
CA SER A 192 -18.00 -19.73 -6.08
C SER A 192 -17.42 -18.61 -6.94
N SER A 193 -17.70 -17.34 -6.63
CA SER A 193 -17.24 -16.20 -7.43
C SER A 193 -15.72 -16.06 -7.40
N GLU A 194 -15.09 -15.93 -8.57
CA GLU A 194 -13.63 -15.82 -8.67
C GLU A 194 -13.15 -14.35 -8.68
N THR A 195 -13.88 -13.44 -9.33
CA THR A 195 -13.45 -12.05 -9.53
C THR A 195 -13.79 -11.11 -8.37
N LYS A 196 -14.94 -11.33 -7.72
CA LYS A 196 -15.44 -10.47 -6.64
C LYS A 196 -14.46 -10.34 -5.45
N PRO A 197 -13.75 -11.39 -4.98
CA PRO A 197 -12.77 -11.23 -3.91
C PRO A 197 -11.64 -10.26 -4.24
N PHE A 198 -11.13 -10.29 -5.48
CA PHE A 198 -10.07 -9.39 -5.93
C PHE A 198 -10.55 -7.94 -6.05
N ILE A 199 -11.71 -7.72 -6.68
CA ILE A 199 -12.32 -6.38 -6.80
C ILE A 199 -12.62 -5.80 -5.40
N GLY A 200 -13.15 -6.62 -4.50
CA GLY A 200 -13.43 -6.23 -3.12
C GLY A 200 -12.16 -5.83 -2.36
N ALA A 201 -11.08 -6.61 -2.49
CA ALA A 201 -9.78 -6.28 -1.91
C ALA A 201 -9.22 -4.95 -2.43
N VAL A 202 -9.28 -4.72 -3.75
CA VAL A 202 -8.88 -3.44 -4.36
C VAL A 202 -9.76 -2.30 -3.85
N GLY A 203 -11.07 -2.50 -3.78
CA GLY A 203 -12.03 -1.52 -3.25
C GLY A 203 -11.72 -1.11 -1.81
N LEU A 204 -11.40 -2.07 -0.92
CA LEU A 204 -11.00 -1.78 0.45
C LEU A 204 -9.71 -0.96 0.53
N PHE A 205 -8.72 -1.28 -0.31
CA PHE A 205 -7.49 -0.49 -0.39
C PHE A 205 -7.74 0.93 -0.85
N VAL A 206 -8.53 1.11 -1.92
CA VAL A 206 -8.88 2.43 -2.44
C VAL A 206 -9.63 3.25 -1.40
N LEU A 207 -10.64 2.67 -0.74
CA LEU A 207 -11.40 3.36 0.31
C LEU A 207 -10.53 3.75 1.51
N SER A 208 -9.59 2.88 1.90
CA SER A 208 -8.64 3.17 2.98
C SER A 208 -7.70 4.32 2.61
N TYR A 209 -7.18 4.34 1.38
CA TYR A 209 -6.38 5.46 0.87
C TYR A 209 -7.18 6.76 0.76
N VAL A 210 -8.44 6.69 0.34
CA VAL A 210 -9.35 7.85 0.31
C VAL A 210 -9.56 8.37 1.73
N GLY A 211 -9.77 7.51 2.72
CA GLY A 211 -9.88 7.90 4.13
C GLY A 211 -8.64 8.64 4.62
N ILE A 212 -7.44 8.12 4.33
CA ILE A 212 -6.17 8.77 4.67
C ILE A 212 -6.03 10.12 3.94
N ALA A 213 -6.38 10.17 2.65
CA ALA A 213 -6.31 11.39 1.85
C ALA A 213 -7.22 12.48 2.42
N ILE A 214 -8.46 12.15 2.79
CA ILE A 214 -9.39 13.08 3.43
C ILE A 214 -8.84 13.56 4.78
N SER A 215 -8.26 12.66 5.57
CA SER A 215 -7.70 12.99 6.89
C SER A 215 -6.51 13.95 6.79
N LEU A 216 -5.64 13.79 5.80
CA LEU A 216 -4.39 14.54 5.69
C LEU A 216 -4.48 15.76 4.76
N PHE A 217 -5.36 15.76 3.76
CA PHE A 217 -5.50 16.87 2.82
C PHE A 217 -5.78 18.20 3.54
N PRO A 218 -5.14 19.32 3.20
CA PRO A 218 -4.19 19.57 2.12
C PRO A 218 -2.72 19.42 2.53
N MET A 219 -2.41 18.74 3.64
CA MET A 219 -1.06 18.60 4.16
C MET A 219 -0.30 17.50 3.42
N ILE A 220 0.87 17.85 2.89
CA ILE A 220 1.81 16.86 2.30
C ILE A 220 2.89 16.46 3.30
N VAL A 221 3.25 17.37 4.21
CA VAL A 221 4.01 17.04 5.43
C VAL A 221 3.04 17.29 6.59
N PRO A 222 2.44 16.24 7.18
CA PRO A 222 1.42 16.41 8.20
C PRO A 222 1.87 17.34 9.33
N TYR A 223 0.96 18.23 9.73
CA TYR A 223 1.13 19.24 10.77
C TYR A 223 2.14 20.37 10.51
N HIS A 224 2.83 20.38 9.36
CA HIS A 224 3.85 21.40 9.07
C HIS A 224 3.65 22.14 7.75
N PHE A 225 3.49 21.42 6.62
CA PHE A 225 3.44 22.05 5.29
C PHE A 225 2.30 21.53 4.43
N THR A 226 1.61 22.47 3.79
CA THR A 226 0.59 22.19 2.79
C THR A 226 1.20 21.81 1.44
N LEU A 227 0.38 21.22 0.56
CA LEU A 227 0.71 20.94 -0.84
C LEU A 227 1.22 22.19 -1.58
N TRP A 228 0.61 23.34 -1.30
CA TRP A 228 0.93 24.60 -1.97
C TRP A 228 2.26 25.19 -1.52
N GLU A 229 2.58 25.10 -0.23
CA GLU A 229 3.84 25.61 0.32
C GLU A 229 5.04 24.74 -0.05
N SER A 230 4.80 23.46 -0.32
CA SER A 230 5.84 22.49 -0.70
C SER A 230 6.01 22.35 -2.21
N ALA A 231 5.15 22.99 -3.01
CA ALA A 231 5.15 22.88 -4.46
C ALA A 231 6.42 23.47 -5.08
N SER A 232 6.93 22.79 -6.11
CA SER A 232 7.95 23.35 -7.01
C SER A 232 7.39 24.50 -7.88
N SER A 233 8.27 25.23 -8.56
CA SER A 233 7.87 26.33 -9.43
C SER A 233 6.86 25.89 -10.51
N GLU A 234 5.94 26.78 -10.88
CA GLU A 234 4.89 26.48 -11.88
C GLU A 234 5.45 25.91 -13.19
N ARG A 235 6.60 26.42 -13.65
CA ARG A 235 7.28 25.92 -14.85
C ARG A 235 7.74 24.47 -14.71
N THR A 236 8.28 24.11 -13.55
CA THR A 236 8.69 22.73 -13.24
C THR A 236 7.47 21.82 -13.18
N GLN A 237 6.39 22.25 -12.52
CA GLN A 237 5.15 21.46 -12.43
C GLN A 237 4.51 21.26 -13.80
N ALA A 238 4.45 22.30 -14.64
CA ALA A 238 3.93 22.19 -16.00
C ALA A 238 4.74 21.20 -16.85
N PHE A 239 6.06 21.24 -16.76
CA PHE A 239 6.94 20.28 -17.44
C PHE A 239 6.68 18.84 -16.98
N LEU A 240 6.58 18.62 -15.67
CA LEU A 240 6.30 17.30 -15.08
C LEU A 240 4.90 16.80 -15.46
N LEU A 241 3.92 17.69 -15.51
CA LEU A 241 2.54 17.37 -15.90
C LEU A 241 2.50 16.86 -17.34
N VAL A 242 3.16 17.55 -18.28
CA VAL A 242 3.24 17.11 -19.68
C VAL A 242 3.92 15.75 -19.79
N GLY A 243 5.05 15.56 -19.12
CA GLY A 243 5.74 14.27 -19.11
C GLY A 243 4.86 13.14 -18.55
N THR A 244 4.18 13.40 -17.43
CA THR A 244 3.29 12.43 -16.79
C THR A 244 2.07 12.11 -17.66
N LEU A 245 1.49 13.11 -18.32
CA LEU A 245 0.33 12.95 -19.19
C LEU A 245 0.62 12.08 -20.42
N VAL A 246 1.87 11.99 -20.86
CA VAL A 246 2.29 11.10 -21.95
C VAL A 246 2.75 9.74 -21.41
N LEU A 247 3.64 9.73 -20.44
CA LEU A 247 4.27 8.50 -19.92
C LEU A 247 3.27 7.60 -19.20
N LEU A 248 2.39 8.17 -18.38
CA LEU A 248 1.49 7.38 -17.54
C LEU A 248 0.47 6.59 -18.37
N PRO A 249 -0.22 7.15 -19.40
CA PRO A 249 -1.05 6.37 -20.29
C PRO A 249 -0.31 5.27 -21.05
N VAL A 250 0.93 5.52 -21.50
CA VAL A 250 1.74 4.51 -22.19
C VAL A 250 2.06 3.33 -21.25
N ILE A 251 2.47 3.62 -20.01
CA ILE A 251 2.75 2.58 -19.00
C ILE A 251 1.49 1.79 -18.69
N LEU A 252 0.34 2.45 -18.53
CA LEU A 252 -0.93 1.78 -18.27
C LEU A 252 -1.39 0.92 -19.46
N MET A 253 -1.23 1.41 -20.69
CA MET A 253 -1.58 0.68 -21.90
C MET A 253 -0.73 -0.58 -22.06
N TYR A 254 0.59 -0.46 -21.91
CA TYR A 254 1.50 -1.62 -21.94
C TYR A 254 1.17 -2.63 -20.84
N THR A 255 0.90 -2.15 -19.62
CA THR A 255 0.54 -3.01 -18.49
C THR A 255 -0.79 -3.72 -18.74
N GLY A 256 -1.80 -2.99 -19.22
CA GLY A 256 -3.12 -3.54 -19.58
C GLY A 256 -3.02 -4.57 -20.70
N TRP A 257 -2.22 -4.30 -21.73
CA TRP A 257 -1.92 -5.25 -22.81
C TRP A 257 -1.29 -6.53 -22.26
N SER A 258 -0.27 -6.42 -21.40
CA SER A 258 0.37 -7.58 -20.77
C SER A 258 -0.64 -8.44 -19.99
N TYR A 259 -1.51 -7.82 -19.19
CA TYR A 259 -2.57 -8.54 -18.48
C TYR A 259 -3.60 -9.19 -19.42
N TRP A 260 -3.91 -8.54 -20.54
CA TRP A 260 -4.81 -9.10 -21.55
C TRP A 260 -4.21 -10.33 -22.24
N VAL A 261 -2.93 -10.27 -22.60
CA VAL A 261 -2.18 -11.40 -23.18
C VAL A 261 -2.13 -12.57 -22.20
N PHE A 262 -1.81 -12.33 -20.93
CA PHE A 262 -1.70 -13.37 -19.90
C PHE A 262 -2.98 -13.61 -19.10
N ARG A 263 -4.16 -13.44 -19.70
CA ARG A 263 -5.45 -13.58 -18.99
C ARG A 263 -5.81 -15.00 -18.56
N GLY A 264 -5.22 -16.03 -19.18
CA GLY A 264 -5.49 -17.44 -18.88
C GLY A 264 -5.19 -17.83 -17.42
N LYS A 265 -5.81 -18.93 -16.97
CA LYS A 265 -5.51 -19.58 -15.69
C LYS A 265 -4.25 -20.42 -15.81
N VAL A 266 -3.51 -20.53 -14.71
CA VAL A 266 -2.31 -21.37 -14.65
C VAL A 266 -2.75 -22.80 -14.38
N ARG A 267 -2.53 -23.69 -15.34
CA ARG A 267 -2.76 -25.14 -15.20
C ARG A 267 -1.42 -25.82 -14.90
N ALA A 268 -1.41 -26.77 -13.97
CA ALA A 268 -0.20 -27.52 -13.61
C ALA A 268 0.40 -28.29 -14.81
N ASP A 269 -0.44 -28.58 -15.80
CA ASP A 269 -0.14 -29.40 -16.98
C ASP A 269 0.60 -28.60 -18.06
N ILE A 270 0.70 -27.28 -17.93
CA ILE A 270 1.41 -26.39 -18.86
C ILE A 270 2.69 -25.94 -18.18
N GLY A 271 3.60 -26.88 -17.99
CA GLY A 271 5.02 -26.53 -17.85
C GLY A 271 5.46 -25.79 -19.11
N TYR A 272 6.31 -24.79 -18.96
CA TYR A 272 7.08 -24.27 -20.08
C TYR A 272 7.96 -25.39 -20.62
N HIS A 273 7.44 -26.16 -21.58
CA HIS A 273 8.12 -26.96 -22.59
C HIS A 273 7.16 -27.19 -23.76
#